data_AF-Q0CH02-F1
#
_entry.id   AF-Q0CH02-F1
#
_cell.length_a   1.000
_cell.length_b   1.000
_cell.length_c   1.000
_cell.angle_alpha   90.00
_cell.angle_beta   90.00
_cell.angle_gamma   90.00
#
_symmetry.space_group_name_H-M   'P 1'
#
loop_
_entity.id
_entity.type
_entity.pdbx_description
1 polymer ?
#
loop_
_entity_poly.entity_id
_entity_poly.type
_entity_poly.pdbx_seq_one_letter_code
_entity_poly.pdbx_strand_id
1 'polypeptide(L)'
;MILSGITAHIGTPGLGMYCAAGWALEGFCDSLAYEIAPFNVKLTIFQCSIEIGILTNLVTSVPPIIPAYSSANNPAPLFRGILNRLIPRLPNPVGGDGPHDPSQASSAEDGPFSGPEVLSTYPPLSSAHMEVLVAETVYAITAIGGHENPPSRHIVGQEGVASVKEKLKTVSEELEDFIQSSFAVDYAADGDPSRHTREDHTGVASNEAV
;
A
#
# COMPACT_ATOMS: atom_id res chain seq x y z
N MET A 1 18.71 1.37 5.98
CA MET A 1 17.70 0.91 4.99
C MET A 1 16.47 0.46 5.75
N ILE A 2 15.29 0.73 5.21
CA ILE A 2 14.00 0.37 5.80
C ILE A 2 13.23 -0.48 4.81
N LEU A 3 12.58 -1.53 5.29
CA LEU A 3 11.65 -2.35 4.51
C LEU A 3 10.22 -1.88 4.78
N SER A 4 9.49 -1.61 3.72
CA SER A 4 8.08 -1.23 3.69
C SER A 4 7.36 -2.04 2.60
N GLY A 5 6.07 -1.81 2.41
CA GLY A 5 5.24 -2.47 1.40
C GLY A 5 4.69 -1.50 0.37
N ILE A 6 4.36 -2.00 -0.82
CA ILE A 6 3.61 -1.24 -1.84
C ILE A 6 2.25 -0.72 -1.34
N THR A 7 1.71 -1.33 -0.27
CA THR A 7 0.49 -0.89 0.43
C THR A 7 0.65 0.47 1.11
N ALA A 8 1.89 0.94 1.28
CA ALA A 8 2.19 2.30 1.72
C ALA A 8 1.97 3.36 0.62
N HIS A 9 1.67 2.93 -0.62
CA HIS A 9 1.19 3.82 -1.68
C HIS A 9 -0.26 3.58 -2.04
N ILE A 10 -0.73 2.35 -1.90
CA ILE A 10 -2.02 1.89 -2.42
C ILE A 10 -2.81 1.27 -1.26
N GLY A 11 -3.96 1.87 -0.93
CA GLY A 11 -4.84 1.32 0.08
C GLY A 11 -5.46 -0.01 -0.38
N THR A 12 -5.37 -1.04 0.45
CA THR A 12 -6.02 -2.34 0.20
C THR A 12 -7.22 -2.51 1.13
N PRO A 13 -8.43 -2.82 0.62
CA PRO A 13 -9.60 -3.10 1.44
C PRO A 13 -9.33 -4.20 2.47
N GLY A 14 -9.81 -4.00 3.71
CA GLY A 14 -9.56 -4.93 4.82
C GLY A 14 -8.17 -4.81 5.48
N LEU A 15 -7.27 -3.98 4.93
CA LEU A 15 -5.92 -3.75 5.44
C LEU A 15 -5.67 -2.27 5.79
N GLY A 16 -6.71 -1.51 6.10
CA GLY A 16 -6.59 -0.06 6.36
C GLY A 16 -5.55 0.28 7.44
N MET A 17 -5.56 -0.43 8.57
CA MET A 17 -4.56 -0.23 9.63
C MET A 17 -3.13 -0.56 9.19
N TYR A 18 -2.96 -1.64 8.42
CA TYR A 18 -1.65 -2.05 7.90
C TYR A 18 -1.11 -1.02 6.89
N CYS A 19 -1.95 -0.55 5.98
CA CYS A 19 -1.60 0.50 5.03
C CYS A 19 -1.26 1.79 5.78
N ALA A 20 -2.12 2.26 6.69
CA ALA A 20 -1.89 3.48 7.46
C ALA A 20 -0.56 3.45 8.24
N ALA A 21 -0.24 2.31 8.87
CA ALA A 21 1.05 2.13 9.55
C ALA A 21 2.24 2.23 8.58
N GLY A 22 2.13 1.63 7.39
CA GLY A 22 3.14 1.75 6.33
C GLY A 22 3.33 3.20 5.86
N TRP A 23 2.24 3.93 5.58
CA TRP A 23 2.29 5.35 5.23
C TRP A 23 2.94 6.19 6.33
N ALA A 24 2.58 5.93 7.59
CA ALA A 24 3.14 6.65 8.74
C ALA A 24 4.65 6.37 8.91
N LEU A 25 5.08 5.11 8.75
CA LEU A 25 6.49 4.74 8.79
C LEU A 25 7.28 5.47 7.69
N GLU A 26 6.73 5.53 6.48
CA GLU A 26 7.40 6.18 5.36
C GLU A 26 7.46 7.70 5.52
N GLY A 27 6.39 8.34 6.00
CA GLY A 27 6.40 9.77 6.29
C GLY A 27 7.37 10.15 7.41
N PHE A 28 7.51 9.28 8.43
CA PHE A 28 8.55 9.42 9.45
C PHE A 28 9.94 9.34 8.83
N CYS A 29 10.17 8.36 7.95
CA CYS A 29 11.45 8.20 7.26
C CYS A 29 11.79 9.36 6.32
N ASP A 30 10.80 9.97 5.65
CA ASP A 30 10.99 11.15 4.80
C ASP A 30 11.51 12.34 5.61
N SER A 31 10.94 12.57 6.80
CA SER A 31 11.40 13.63 7.71
C SER A 31 12.80 13.30 8.26
N LEU A 32 13.00 12.07 8.73
CA LEU A 32 14.26 11.60 9.28
C LEU A 32 15.41 11.71 8.28
N ALA A 33 15.17 11.47 6.99
CA ALA A 33 16.19 11.55 5.95
C ALA A 33 16.85 12.95 5.90
N TYR A 34 16.09 14.03 6.11
CA TYR A 34 16.63 15.39 6.16
C TYR A 34 17.43 15.66 7.43
N GLU A 35 16.99 15.13 8.57
CA GLU A 35 17.66 15.33 9.86
C GLU A 35 19.02 14.62 9.93
N ILE A 36 19.13 13.45 9.29
CA ILE A 36 20.37 12.66 9.34
C ILE A 36 21.36 13.00 8.21
N ALA A 37 20.93 13.77 7.20
CA ALA A 37 21.76 14.17 6.06
C ALA A 37 23.08 14.88 6.45
N PRO A 38 23.12 15.79 7.45
CA PRO A 38 24.36 16.44 7.89
C PRO A 38 25.43 15.46 8.41
N PHE A 39 25.03 14.26 8.85
CA PHE A 39 25.94 13.22 9.31
C PHE A 39 26.43 12.30 8.18
N ASN A 40 26.12 12.62 6.92
CA ASN A 40 26.40 11.79 5.75
C ASN A 40 25.81 10.37 5.86
N VAL A 41 24.68 10.24 6.58
CA VAL A 41 23.92 8.99 6.67
C VAL A 41 22.80 9.03 5.64
N LYS A 42 22.65 7.94 4.89
CA LYS A 42 21.67 7.83 3.80
C LYS A 42 20.57 6.86 4.17
N LEU A 43 19.32 7.25 3.91
CA LEU A 43 18.15 6.43 4.17
C LEU A 43 17.48 6.07 2.84
N THR A 44 17.20 4.79 2.68
CA THR A 44 16.43 4.25 1.55
C THR A 44 15.32 3.35 2.10
N ILE A 45 14.11 3.59 1.60
CA ILE A 45 12.91 2.80 1.85
C ILE A 45 12.72 1.86 0.67
N PHE A 46 12.74 0.55 0.93
CA PHE A 46 12.40 -0.48 -0.05
C PHE A 46 10.93 -0.85 0.09
N GLN A 47 10.17 -0.72 -0.99
CA GLN A 47 8.76 -1.01 -1.04
C GLN A 47 8.56 -2.35 -1.71
N CYS A 48 8.45 -3.37 -0.87
CA CYS A 48 8.34 -4.74 -1.28
C CYS A 48 6.88 -5.13 -1.54
N SER A 49 6.70 -6.29 -2.13
CA SER A 49 5.38 -6.92 -2.21
C SER A 49 4.86 -7.25 -0.80
N ILE A 50 3.54 -7.36 -0.65
CA ILE A 50 2.91 -7.57 0.66
C ILE A 50 3.28 -8.94 1.26
N GLU A 51 3.52 -9.93 0.40
CA GLU A 51 3.89 -11.29 0.77
C GLU A 51 5.18 -11.31 1.57
N ILE A 52 6.15 -10.44 1.28
CA ILE A 52 7.39 -10.33 2.05
C ILE A 52 7.05 -10.00 3.51
N GLY A 53 6.26 -8.95 3.75
CA GLY A 53 5.92 -8.52 5.10
C GLY A 53 5.13 -9.56 5.89
N ILE A 54 4.29 -10.34 5.22
CA ILE A 54 3.33 -11.24 5.88
C ILE A 54 3.87 -12.66 6.02
N LEU A 55 4.57 -13.17 5.01
CA LEU A 55 5.04 -14.56 4.98
C LEU A 55 6.40 -14.77 5.65
N THR A 56 7.19 -13.71 5.83
CA THR A 56 8.50 -13.79 6.50
C THR A 56 8.45 -13.48 8.00
N ASN A 57 7.33 -12.95 8.50
CA ASN A 57 7.17 -12.51 9.88
C ASN A 57 6.24 -13.42 10.68
N LEU A 58 6.28 -13.26 12.00
CA LEU A 58 5.37 -13.94 12.92
C LEU A 58 3.95 -13.42 12.71
N VAL A 59 3.03 -14.29 12.31
CA VAL A 59 1.61 -13.95 12.21
C VAL A 59 0.94 -14.30 13.52
N THR A 60 0.34 -13.29 14.17
CA THR A 60 -0.46 -13.47 15.38
C THR A 60 -1.93 -13.22 15.06
N SER A 61 -2.75 -14.22 15.32
CA SER A 61 -4.21 -14.14 15.22
C SER A 61 -4.84 -14.19 16.60
N VAL A 62 -5.86 -13.36 16.79
CA VAL A 62 -6.70 -13.33 17.99
C VAL A 62 -8.07 -13.92 17.66
N PRO A 63 -8.81 -14.48 18.62
CA PRO A 63 -10.13 -15.05 18.36
C PRO A 63 -11.07 -14.09 17.63
N PRO A 64 -12.02 -14.57 16.80
CA PRO A 64 -12.95 -13.69 16.10
C PRO A 64 -13.76 -12.83 17.08
N ILE A 65 -13.74 -11.52 16.88
CA ILE A 65 -14.42 -10.56 17.77
C ILE A 65 -15.84 -10.33 17.24
N ILE A 66 -16.79 -11.10 17.76
CA ILE A 66 -18.20 -11.06 17.36
C ILE A 66 -19.01 -10.25 18.40
N PRO A 67 -19.96 -9.38 17.99
CA PRO A 67 -20.43 -9.13 16.62
C PRO A 67 -19.71 -8.01 15.86
N ALA A 68 -18.79 -7.26 16.51
CA ALA A 68 -18.21 -6.03 15.96
C ALA A 68 -17.45 -6.23 14.63
N TYR A 69 -16.84 -7.40 14.44
CA TYR A 69 -16.09 -7.76 13.23
C TYR A 69 -16.68 -8.99 12.53
N SER A 70 -18.01 -9.12 12.52
CA SER A 70 -18.65 -10.18 11.73
C SER A 70 -18.48 -9.91 10.22
N SER A 71 -18.17 -10.96 9.46
CA SER A 71 -17.92 -10.90 8.02
C SER A 71 -19.11 -10.36 7.21
N ALA A 72 -20.33 -10.52 7.74
CA ALA A 72 -21.56 -10.04 7.11
C ALA A 72 -21.69 -8.51 7.13
N ASN A 73 -21.13 -7.85 8.16
CA ASN A 73 -21.35 -6.43 8.40
C ASN A 73 -20.09 -5.58 8.22
N ASN A 74 -18.90 -6.18 8.36
CA ASN A 74 -17.63 -5.47 8.37
C ASN A 74 -16.62 -6.15 7.42
N PRO A 75 -15.95 -5.41 6.52
CA PRO A 75 -14.90 -5.94 5.65
C PRO A 75 -13.53 -6.13 6.33
N ALA A 76 -13.35 -5.68 7.58
CA ALA A 76 -12.09 -5.85 8.30
C ALA A 76 -11.54 -7.31 8.41
N PRO A 77 -12.35 -8.37 8.60
CA PRO A 77 -11.85 -9.74 8.67
C PRO A 77 -11.54 -10.36 7.30
N LEU A 78 -11.70 -9.64 6.17
CA LEU A 78 -11.46 -10.17 4.82
C LEU A 78 -10.07 -10.78 4.69
N PHE A 79 -9.04 -10.07 5.20
CA PHE A 79 -7.67 -10.54 5.11
C PHE A 79 -7.41 -11.82 5.91
N ARG A 80 -8.10 -11.98 7.06
CA ARG A 80 -8.06 -13.23 7.84
C ARG A 80 -8.61 -14.41 7.04
N GLY A 81 -9.72 -14.20 6.33
CA GLY A 81 -10.30 -15.20 5.43
C GLY A 81 -9.36 -15.59 4.29
N ILE A 82 -8.61 -14.62 3.74
CA ILE A 82 -7.58 -14.88 2.73
C ILE A 82 -6.47 -15.75 3.33
N LEU A 83 -5.90 -15.38 4.49
CA LEU A 83 -4.86 -16.17 5.15
C LEU A 83 -5.31 -17.59 5.51
N ASN A 84 -6.55 -17.75 5.98
CA ASN A 84 -7.15 -19.04 6.28
C ASN A 84 -7.20 -19.99 5.07
N ARG A 85 -7.28 -19.43 3.85
CA ARG A 85 -7.28 -20.20 2.59
C ARG A 85 -5.87 -20.41 2.03
N LEU A 86 -4.97 -19.44 2.22
CA LEU A 86 -3.63 -19.47 1.66
C LEU A 86 -2.66 -20.33 2.47
N ILE A 87 -2.62 -20.18 3.79
CA ILE A 87 -1.62 -20.86 4.63
C ILE A 87 -1.70 -22.39 4.57
N PRO A 88 -2.89 -23.02 4.59
CA PRO A 88 -2.98 -24.48 4.45
C PRO A 88 -2.57 -25.00 3.06
N ARG A 89 -2.53 -24.13 2.04
CA ARG A 89 -2.08 -24.47 0.69
C ARG A 89 -0.59 -24.26 0.49
N LEU A 90 0.11 -23.69 1.46
CA LEU A 90 1.56 -23.54 1.38
C LEU A 90 2.23 -24.91 1.48
N PRO A 91 3.29 -25.16 0.70
CA PRO A 91 4.03 -26.42 0.75
C PRO A 91 4.69 -26.60 2.12
N ASN A 92 4.12 -27.47 2.96
CA ASN A 92 4.59 -27.70 4.32
C ASN A 92 5.86 -28.58 4.30
N PRO A 93 7.01 -28.13 4.85
CA PRO A 93 8.23 -28.93 4.89
C PRO A 93 8.20 -30.09 5.92
N VAL A 94 7.25 -30.08 6.86
CA VAL A 94 7.12 -31.11 7.90
C VAL A 94 6.08 -32.15 7.45
N GLY A 95 6.53 -33.11 6.65
CA GLY A 95 5.92 -34.43 6.38
C GLY A 95 4.41 -34.57 6.46
N GLY A 96 3.76 -34.68 5.31
CA GLY A 96 2.39 -35.16 5.20
C GLY A 96 1.92 -35.28 3.75
N ASP A 97 2.35 -36.34 3.05
CA ASP A 97 1.66 -36.90 1.87
C ASP A 97 0.31 -37.53 2.30
N GLY A 98 -0.50 -36.77 3.04
CA GLY A 98 -1.90 -37.10 3.25
C GLY A 98 -2.69 -36.62 2.03
N PRO A 99 -3.73 -37.35 1.58
CA PRO A 99 -4.58 -36.86 0.52
C PRO A 99 -5.19 -35.53 0.99
N HIS A 100 -4.69 -34.42 0.43
CA HIS A 100 -5.32 -33.11 0.60
C HIS A 100 -6.67 -33.23 -0.08
N ASP A 101 -7.70 -33.58 0.70
CA ASP A 101 -9.06 -33.64 0.23
C ASP A 101 -9.43 -32.21 -0.23
N PRO A 102 -9.61 -31.96 -1.54
CA PRO A 102 -9.93 -30.64 -2.04
C PRO A 102 -11.31 -30.15 -1.55
N SER A 103 -12.08 -31.03 -0.89
CA SER A 103 -13.38 -30.72 -0.31
C SER A 103 -13.31 -30.08 1.09
N GLN A 104 -12.18 -30.12 1.80
CA GLN A 104 -11.94 -29.27 2.97
C GLN A 104 -11.39 -27.90 2.55
N ALA A 105 -12.15 -27.19 1.70
CA ALA A 105 -12.01 -25.75 1.66
C ALA A 105 -12.54 -25.24 2.99
N SER A 106 -11.64 -24.91 3.92
CA SER A 106 -12.00 -24.14 5.11
C SER A 106 -12.86 -22.96 4.63
N SER A 107 -14.09 -22.87 5.15
CA SER A 107 -14.88 -21.65 5.09
C SER A 107 -13.94 -20.48 5.45
N ALA A 108 -14.15 -19.28 4.90
CA ALA A 108 -13.34 -18.12 5.31
C ALA A 108 -13.31 -17.94 6.85
N GLU A 109 -14.33 -18.48 7.51
CA GLU A 109 -14.59 -18.45 8.95
C GLU A 109 -14.00 -19.66 9.71
N ASP A 110 -13.65 -20.78 9.06
CA ASP A 110 -13.20 -22.04 9.69
C ASP A 110 -11.75 -22.40 9.31
N GLY A 111 -10.81 -21.47 9.52
CA GLY A 111 -9.39 -21.69 9.24
C GLY A 111 -8.48 -21.59 10.45
N PRO A 112 -7.16 -21.85 10.28
CA PRO A 112 -6.18 -21.90 11.37
C PRO A 112 -6.12 -20.61 12.18
N PHE A 113 -6.39 -19.46 11.55
CA PHE A 113 -6.38 -18.19 12.24
C PHE A 113 -7.72 -17.83 12.85
N SER A 114 -8.80 -18.59 12.64
CA SER A 114 -10.16 -18.35 13.19
C SER A 114 -10.47 -19.12 14.48
N GLY A 115 -9.47 -19.75 15.10
CA GLY A 115 -9.64 -20.51 16.33
C GLY A 115 -10.09 -19.67 17.55
N PRO A 116 -10.56 -20.34 18.62
CA PRO A 116 -11.01 -19.69 19.85
C PRO A 116 -9.88 -19.16 20.75
N GLU A 117 -8.62 -19.49 20.44
CA GLU A 117 -7.44 -19.07 21.17
C GLU A 117 -6.52 -18.18 20.34
N VAL A 118 -5.64 -17.43 21.01
CA VAL A 118 -4.60 -16.66 20.34
C VAL A 118 -3.56 -17.60 19.76
N LEU A 119 -3.32 -17.50 18.45
CA LEU A 119 -2.33 -18.31 17.75
C LEU A 119 -1.27 -17.40 17.13
N SER A 120 0.00 -17.61 17.52
CA SER A 120 1.16 -16.99 16.90
C SER A 120 1.98 -18.06 16.18
N THR A 121 2.11 -17.95 14.86
CA THR A 121 2.88 -18.90 14.06
C THR A 121 3.60 -18.21 12.92
N TYR A 122 4.77 -18.73 12.56
CA TYR A 122 5.38 -18.41 11.28
C TYR A 122 4.67 -19.20 10.17
N PRO A 123 4.42 -18.58 9.00
CA PRO A 123 3.95 -19.30 7.83
C PRO A 123 4.91 -20.45 7.47
N PRO A 124 4.42 -21.67 7.20
CA PRO A 124 5.25 -22.84 6.95
C PRO A 124 5.77 -22.82 5.51
N LEU A 125 6.76 -21.96 5.24
CA LEU A 125 7.46 -21.92 3.96
C LEU A 125 8.73 -22.78 4.02
N SER A 126 8.95 -23.62 3.01
CA SER A 126 10.24 -24.28 2.84
C SER A 126 11.34 -23.26 2.49
N SER A 127 12.60 -23.59 2.78
CA SER A 127 13.73 -22.72 2.47
C SER A 127 13.81 -22.32 1.00
N ALA A 128 13.49 -23.24 0.08
CA ALA A 128 13.46 -22.95 -1.36
C ALA A 128 12.38 -21.91 -1.73
N HIS A 129 11.18 -22.00 -1.16
CA HIS A 129 10.13 -21.00 -1.40
C HIS A 129 10.46 -19.66 -0.75
N MET A 130 11.09 -19.68 0.44
CA MET A 130 11.57 -18.46 1.10
C MET A 130 12.63 -17.75 0.25
N GLU A 131 13.60 -18.48 -0.30
CA GLU A 131 14.62 -17.93 -1.19
C GLU A 131 14.00 -17.26 -2.42
N VAL A 132 13.05 -17.92 -3.09
CA VAL A 132 12.35 -17.34 -4.25
C VAL A 132 11.57 -16.08 -3.84
N LEU A 133 10.87 -16.12 -2.70
CA LEU A 133 10.09 -14.99 -2.20
C LEU A 133 10.98 -13.75 -1.97
N VAL A 134 12.13 -13.92 -1.32
CA VAL A 134 12.99 -12.77 -0.96
C VAL A 134 13.99 -12.38 -2.05
N ALA A 135 14.19 -13.21 -3.08
CA ALA A 135 15.24 -13.05 -4.09
C ALA A 135 15.25 -11.65 -4.73
N GLU A 136 14.10 -11.18 -5.21
CA GLU A 136 14.00 -9.85 -5.85
C GLU A 136 14.34 -8.72 -4.88
N THR A 137 13.90 -8.84 -3.62
CA THR A 137 14.17 -7.85 -2.57
C THR A 137 15.63 -7.81 -2.19
N VAL A 138 16.25 -8.98 -1.98
CA VAL A 138 17.69 -9.09 -1.67
C VAL A 138 18.53 -8.55 -2.82
N TYR A 139 18.16 -8.85 -4.05
CA TYR A 139 18.81 -8.31 -5.24
C TYR A 139 18.75 -6.77 -5.27
N ALA A 140 17.56 -6.19 -5.08
CA ALA A 140 17.38 -4.74 -5.06
C ALA A 140 18.20 -4.05 -3.95
N ILE A 141 18.20 -4.63 -2.74
CA ILE A 141 18.98 -4.11 -1.60
C ILE A 141 20.48 -4.13 -1.93
N THR A 142 20.97 -5.23 -2.49
CA THR A 142 22.39 -5.39 -2.82
C THR A 142 22.80 -4.42 -3.93
N ALA A 143 21.96 -4.22 -4.94
CA ALA A 143 22.21 -3.31 -6.05
C ALA A 143 22.28 -1.84 -5.61
N ILE A 144 21.46 -1.44 -4.63
CA ILE A 144 21.36 -0.05 -4.19
C ILE A 144 22.29 0.27 -3.02
N GLY A 145 22.57 -0.72 -2.16
CA GLY A 145 23.26 -0.48 -0.90
C GLY A 145 24.72 -0.02 -1.02
N GLY A 146 25.36 -0.30 -2.15
CA GLY A 146 26.71 0.20 -2.44
C GLY A 146 26.75 1.51 -3.23
N HIS A 147 25.59 2.08 -3.59
CA HIS A 147 25.55 3.26 -4.45
C HIS A 147 25.94 4.53 -3.68
N GLU A 148 26.72 5.42 -4.31
CA GLU A 148 27.09 6.68 -3.69
C GLU A 148 25.86 7.55 -3.43
N ASN A 149 24.86 7.53 -4.31
CA ASN A 149 23.63 8.30 -4.16
C ASN A 149 22.44 7.34 -4.27
N PRO A 150 22.14 6.53 -3.24
CA PRO A 150 21.00 5.64 -3.28
C PRO A 150 19.71 6.47 -3.30
N PRO A 151 18.64 6.01 -3.98
CA PRO A 151 17.36 6.70 -3.95
C PRO A 151 16.77 6.68 -2.54
N SER A 152 15.96 7.69 -2.20
CA SER A 152 15.21 7.70 -0.93
C SER A 152 14.17 6.57 -0.88
N ARG A 153 13.64 6.19 -2.05
CA ARG A 153 12.56 5.20 -2.19
C ARG A 153 12.80 4.31 -3.40
N HIS A 154 12.63 3.00 -3.22
CA HIS A 154 12.78 2.03 -4.29
C HIS A 154 11.68 0.98 -4.23
N ILE A 155 10.93 0.83 -5.33
CA ILE A 155 9.87 -0.18 -5.45
C ILE A 155 10.49 -1.45 -6.01
N VAL A 156 10.25 -2.57 -5.32
CA VAL A 156 10.75 -3.89 -5.71
C VAL A 156 9.66 -4.62 -6.49
N GLY A 157 10.05 -5.24 -7.62
CA GLY A 157 9.17 -6.07 -8.43
C GLY A 157 8.41 -5.28 -9.51
N GLN A 158 8.19 -5.93 -10.66
CA GLN A 158 7.56 -5.32 -11.82
C GLN A 158 6.09 -4.92 -11.56
N GLU A 159 5.36 -5.77 -10.82
CA GLU A 159 3.95 -5.53 -10.49
C GLU A 159 3.80 -4.27 -9.62
N GLY A 160 4.58 -4.17 -8.54
CA GLY A 160 4.57 -3.00 -7.67
C GLY A 160 4.88 -1.72 -8.42
N VAL A 161 5.87 -1.74 -9.32
CA VAL A 161 6.21 -0.60 -10.16
C VAL A 161 5.04 -0.20 -11.07
N ALA A 162 4.39 -1.17 -11.70
CA ALA A 162 3.25 -0.91 -12.57
C ALA A 162 2.07 -0.29 -11.81
N SER A 163 1.70 -0.84 -10.65
CA SER A 163 0.58 -0.34 -9.84
C SER A 163 0.82 1.06 -9.29
N VAL A 164 2.04 1.34 -8.80
CA VAL A 164 2.36 2.70 -8.30
C VAL A 164 2.40 3.69 -9.46
N LYS A 165 2.94 3.31 -10.62
CA LYS A 165 2.96 4.17 -11.81
C LYS A 165 1.55 4.52 -12.29
N GLU A 166 0.65 3.55 -12.32
CA GLU A 166 -0.76 3.77 -12.66
C GLU A 166 -1.43 4.72 -11.66
N LYS A 167 -1.24 4.49 -10.36
CA LYS A 167 -1.77 5.40 -9.33
C LYS A 167 -1.26 6.83 -9.49
N LEU A 168 0.05 7.02 -9.68
CA LEU A 168 0.63 8.36 -9.85
C LEU A 168 0.08 9.05 -11.09
N LYS A 169 -0.18 8.30 -12.16
CA LYS A 169 -0.83 8.82 -13.35
C LYS A 169 -2.24 9.32 -13.03
N THR A 170 -3.08 8.49 -12.40
CA THR A 170 -4.45 8.86 -12.03
C THR A 170 -4.49 10.07 -11.10
N VAL A 171 -3.63 10.10 -10.08
CA VAL A 171 -3.54 11.25 -9.13
C VAL A 171 -3.11 12.53 -9.85
N SER A 172 -2.23 12.43 -10.86
CA SER A 172 -1.84 13.58 -11.68
C SER A 172 -3.00 14.09 -12.53
N GLU A 173 -3.77 13.19 -13.14
CA GLU A 173 -4.95 13.55 -13.94
C GLU A 173 -6.02 14.23 -13.06
N GLU A 174 -6.33 13.65 -11.89
CA GLU A 174 -7.24 14.25 -10.92
C GLU A 174 -6.78 15.64 -10.44
N LEU A 175 -5.47 15.81 -10.22
CA LEU A 175 -4.90 17.10 -9.83
C LEU A 175 -5.08 18.15 -10.93
N GLU A 176 -4.83 17.78 -12.19
CA GLU A 176 -5.01 18.68 -13.34
C GLU A 176 -6.47 19.07 -13.54
N ASP A 177 -7.40 18.12 -13.41
CA ASP A 177 -8.84 18.36 -13.55
C ASP A 177 -9.37 19.40 -12.53
N PHE A 178 -8.81 19.40 -11.31
CA PHE A 178 -9.26 20.26 -10.22
C PHE A 178 -8.30 21.41 -9.89
N ILE A 179 -7.29 21.68 -10.73
CA ILE A 179 -6.23 22.65 -10.42
C ILE A 179 -6.74 24.08 -10.15
N GLN A 180 -7.78 24.51 -10.88
CA GLN A 180 -8.39 25.83 -10.67
C GLN A 180 -9.08 25.95 -9.31
N SER A 181 -9.69 24.86 -8.84
CA SER A 181 -10.29 24.83 -7.50
C SER A 181 -9.21 24.95 -6.41
N SER A 182 -8.05 24.33 -6.64
CA SER A 182 -6.89 24.43 -5.75
C SER A 182 -6.28 25.85 -5.72
N PHE A 183 -6.27 26.59 -6.84
CA PHE A 183 -5.76 27.97 -6.87
C PHE A 183 -6.75 28.99 -6.32
N ALA A 184 -8.06 28.75 -6.44
CA ALA A 184 -9.08 29.70 -6.02
C ALA A 184 -9.10 29.98 -4.51
N VAL A 185 -8.47 29.13 -3.69
CA VAL A 185 -8.36 29.30 -2.24
C VAL A 185 -7.16 30.14 -1.80
N ASP A 186 -6.29 30.55 -2.73
CA ASP A 186 -5.17 31.43 -2.43
C ASP A 186 -5.69 32.81 -2.03
N TYR A 187 -5.51 33.16 -0.75
CA TYR A 187 -5.79 34.51 -0.27
C TYR A 187 -4.72 35.46 -0.82
N ALA A 188 -5.06 36.23 -1.85
CA ALA A 188 -4.23 37.35 -2.29
C ALA A 188 -4.17 38.38 -1.16
N ALA A 189 -3.09 38.38 -0.38
CA ALA A 189 -2.85 39.40 0.64
C ALA A 189 -2.67 40.82 0.08
N ASP A 190 -2.67 40.99 -1.25
CA ASP A 190 -2.59 42.27 -1.97
C ASP A 190 -3.65 42.38 -3.08
N GLY A 191 -4.94 42.26 -2.71
CA GLY A 191 -6.07 42.43 -3.62
C GLY A 191 -6.82 43.75 -3.45
N ASP A 192 -6.35 44.80 -4.12
CA ASP A 192 -7.16 45.96 -4.52
C ASP A 192 -8.52 45.49 -5.08
N PRO A 193 -9.68 46.03 -4.64
CA PRO A 193 -11.02 45.50 -4.94
C PRO A 193 -11.47 45.64 -6.42
N SER A 194 -10.56 45.80 -7.38
CA SER A 194 -10.87 46.16 -8.77
C SER A 194 -10.81 44.99 -9.77
N ARG A 195 -10.50 43.75 -9.36
CA ARG A 195 -10.49 42.59 -10.27
C ARG A 195 -11.68 41.66 -10.08
N HIS A 196 -12.84 42.08 -10.58
CA HIS A 196 -13.72 41.24 -11.42
C HIS A 196 -14.91 42.07 -11.92
N THR A 197 -14.66 42.96 -12.89
CA THR A 197 -15.71 43.40 -13.82
C THR A 197 -15.09 43.75 -15.17
N ARG A 198 -14.69 42.73 -15.93
CA ARG A 198 -14.53 42.79 -17.39
C ARG A 198 -14.89 41.41 -17.93
N GLU A 199 -15.73 41.20 -18.94
CA GLU A 199 -16.55 42.05 -19.81
C GLU A 199 -17.50 41.02 -20.47
N ASP A 200 -18.78 40.97 -20.07
CA ASP A 200 -19.82 40.35 -20.91
C ASP A 200 -20.14 41.37 -22.02
N HIS A 201 -19.31 41.38 -23.07
CA HIS A 201 -19.66 42.03 -24.34
C HIS A 201 -20.18 40.97 -25.31
N THR A 202 -21.41 40.50 -25.04
CA THR A 202 -22.28 39.96 -26.09
C THR A 202 -22.51 41.07 -27.12
N GLY A 203 -21.95 40.88 -28.31
CA GLY A 203 -22.12 41.77 -29.45
C GLY A 203 -23.59 41.92 -29.83
N VAL A 204 -24.14 43.10 -29.54
CA VAL A 204 -25.36 43.59 -30.19
C VAL A 204 -24.93 44.19 -31.52
N ALA A 205 -25.21 43.48 -32.62
CA ALA A 205 -25.29 44.09 -33.95
C ALA A 205 -26.78 44.14 -34.33
N SER A 206 -27.31 45.36 -34.41
CA SER A 206 -28.66 45.65 -34.89
C SER A 206 -28.59 46.38 -36.23
N ASN A 207 -29.58 46.08 -37.08
CA ASN A 207 -30.05 46.79 -38.29
C ASN A 207 -29.29 46.46 -39.60
N GLU A 208 -29.94 46.32 -40.77
CA GLU A 208 -31.09 47.05 -41.32
C GLU A 208 -32.05 46.18 -42.17
N ALA A 209 -33.25 46.75 -42.36
CA ALA A 209 -34.32 46.34 -43.27
C ALA A 209 -33.95 46.52 -44.76
N VAL A 210 -34.40 45.59 -45.61
CA VAL A 210 -35.37 45.71 -46.74
C VAL A 210 -35.50 44.33 -47.39
#